data_AF-A0A1V5ZJQ0-F1
#
_entry.id   AF-A0A1V5ZJQ0-F1
#
_cell.length_a   1.000
_cell.length_b   1.000
_cell.length_c   1.000
_cell.angle_alpha   90.00
_cell.angle_beta   90.00
_cell.angle_gamma   90.00
#
_symmetry.space_group_name_H-M   'P 1'
#
loop_
_entity.id
_entity.type
_entity.pdbx_description
1 polymer ?
#
loop_
_entity_poly.entity_id
_entity_poly.type
_entity_poly.pdbx_seq_one_letter_code
_entity_poly.pdbx_strand_id
1 'polypeptide(L)'
;MAKIREFGESANLITLARIVLTPLFVWWFTSADWRLKVLGFVVFVAAAITDWWDGHHARKHKTVSNLGKFLDPLADKLLTIAAMLTLAYEHLVQLWMILVIFARDFWLTWLRVRAANAGKAFVTSQLAKFKTAVQMTAIITIIGLWCIYSIASTYQVWPEIVPEYWLVALFNVMIAATMLLALVSGFQYLRRSTA
;
A
#
# COMPACT_ATOMS: atom_id res chain seq x y z
N MET A 1 27.85 19.70 6.23
CA MET A 1 26.90 20.62 5.57
C MET A 1 26.47 20.19 4.16
N ALA A 2 27.32 19.50 3.36
CA ALA A 2 26.91 19.01 2.03
C ALA A 2 25.78 17.94 2.05
N LYS A 3 25.72 17.07 3.07
CA LYS A 3 24.69 16.03 3.21
C LYS A 3 23.26 16.54 3.42
N ILE A 4 23.09 17.76 3.94
CA ILE A 4 21.75 18.32 4.22
C ILE A 4 21.13 18.92 2.94
N ARG A 5 21.97 19.34 1.98
CA ARG A 5 21.52 19.90 0.70
C ARG A 5 21.03 18.84 -0.29
N GLU A 6 21.45 17.57 -0.13
CA GLU A 6 20.94 16.40 -0.88
C GLU A 6 19.48 16.03 -0.52
N PHE A 7 18.99 16.44 0.66
CA PHE A 7 17.59 16.26 1.05
C PHE A 7 16.65 17.32 0.45
N GLY A 8 17.18 18.35 -0.24
CA GLY A 8 16.39 19.46 -0.77
C GLY A 8 15.79 19.22 -2.16
N GLU A 9 15.99 18.04 -2.75
CA GLU A 9 15.30 17.67 -3.99
C GLU A 9 13.85 17.26 -3.67
N SER A 10 12.89 17.83 -4.40
CA SER A 10 11.45 17.69 -4.13
C SER A 10 11.00 16.23 -4.00
N ALA A 11 11.61 15.31 -4.77
CA ALA A 11 11.32 13.88 -4.72
C ALA A 11 11.80 13.20 -3.42
N ASN A 12 13.01 13.53 -2.94
CA ASN A 12 13.56 12.94 -1.71
C ASN A 12 12.74 13.35 -0.47
N LEU A 13 12.22 14.59 -0.45
CA LEU A 13 11.36 15.07 0.63
C LEU A 13 10.03 14.30 0.70
N ILE A 14 9.46 13.95 -0.46
CA ILE A 14 8.20 13.22 -0.54
C ILE A 14 8.39 11.77 -0.09
N THR A 15 9.45 11.10 -0.56
CA THR A 15 9.82 9.75 -0.10
C THR A 15 10.07 9.73 1.40
N LEU A 16 10.81 10.71 1.93
CA LEU A 16 11.08 10.83 3.37
C LEU A 16 9.80 11.12 4.17
N ALA A 17 8.94 12.02 3.65
CA ALA A 17 7.65 12.30 4.26
C ALA A 17 6.82 11.02 4.37
N ARG A 18 6.75 10.19 3.33
CA ARG A 18 6.01 8.92 3.38
C ARG A 18 6.55 7.96 4.43
N ILE A 19 7.88 7.87 4.56
CA ILE A 19 8.55 7.04 5.58
C ILE A 19 8.16 7.49 6.99
N VAL A 20 7.98 8.79 7.22
CA VAL A 20 7.57 9.34 8.53
C VAL A 20 6.05 9.27 8.75
N LEU A 21 5.26 9.55 7.71
CA LEU A 21 3.79 9.54 7.77
C LEU A 21 3.23 8.12 7.95
N THR A 22 3.91 7.09 7.43
CA THR A 22 3.43 5.70 7.57
C THR A 22 3.34 5.23 9.02
N PRO A 23 4.40 5.27 9.87
CA PRO A 23 4.28 4.86 11.27
C PRO A 23 3.32 5.76 12.06
N LEU A 24 3.21 7.04 11.69
CA LEU A 24 2.24 7.96 12.28
C LEU A 24 0.79 7.51 12.00
N PHE A 25 0.52 7.11 10.75
CA PHE A 25 -0.75 6.49 10.38
C PHE A 25 -1.02 5.22 11.22
N VAL A 26 -0.05 4.31 11.33
CA VAL A 26 -0.22 3.06 12.10
C VAL A 26 -0.58 3.37 13.55
N TRP A 27 0.16 4.29 14.18
CA TRP A 27 -0.06 4.68 15.57
C TRP A 27 -1.46 5.29 15.78
N TRP A 28 -1.87 6.24 14.94
CA TRP A 28 -3.17 6.87 15.06
C TRP A 28 -4.34 5.95 14.72
N PHE A 29 -4.19 5.09 13.70
CA PHE A 29 -5.26 4.20 13.28
C PHE A 29 -5.50 3.02 14.25
N THR A 30 -4.46 2.58 14.96
CA THR A 30 -4.59 1.52 15.99
C THR A 30 -5.08 2.03 17.34
N SER A 31 -5.28 3.35 17.48
CA SER A 31 -5.83 3.94 18.69
C SER A 31 -7.30 3.57 18.87
N ALA A 32 -7.78 3.50 20.12
CA ALA A 32 -9.19 3.24 20.43
C ALA A 32 -10.11 4.45 20.16
N ASP A 33 -9.55 5.67 20.15
CA ASP A 33 -10.30 6.89 19.86
C ASP A 33 -10.60 7.01 18.36
N TRP A 34 -11.89 7.09 18.01
CA TRP A 34 -12.34 7.26 16.62
C TRP A 34 -11.74 8.51 15.96
N ARG A 35 -11.47 9.57 16.73
CA ARG A 35 -10.87 10.82 16.22
C ARG A 35 -9.46 10.57 15.74
N LEU A 36 -8.69 9.80 16.49
CA LEU A 36 -7.34 9.38 16.11
C LEU A 36 -7.40 8.45 14.90
N LYS A 37 -8.37 7.52 14.83
CA LYS A 37 -8.56 6.68 13.63
C LYS A 37 -8.81 7.51 12.37
N VAL A 38 -9.68 8.52 12.47
CA VAL A 38 -9.97 9.45 11.36
C VAL A 38 -8.73 10.26 10.98
N LEU A 39 -7.97 10.78 11.95
CA LEU A 39 -6.70 11.47 11.67
C LEU A 39 -5.70 10.55 10.96
N GLY A 40 -5.58 9.29 11.41
CA GLY A 40 -4.79 8.27 10.75
C GLY A 40 -5.23 8.05 9.30
N PHE A 41 -6.53 7.94 9.05
CA PHE A 41 -7.08 7.81 7.69
C PHE A 41 -6.74 9.00 6.80
N VAL A 42 -6.90 10.23 7.30
CA VAL A 42 -6.55 11.45 6.55
C VAL A 42 -5.07 11.47 6.19
N VAL A 43 -4.20 11.10 7.12
CA VAL A 43 -2.75 11.00 6.89
C VAL A 43 -2.40 9.91 5.89
N PHE A 44 -3.08 8.76 5.96
CA PHE A 44 -2.90 7.68 4.99
C PHE A 44 -3.29 8.14 3.58
N VAL A 45 -4.44 8.79 3.42
CA VAL A 45 -4.89 9.31 2.13
C VAL A 45 -3.93 10.39 1.61
N ALA A 46 -3.45 11.30 2.46
CA ALA A 46 -2.45 12.28 2.07
C ALA A 46 -1.13 11.62 1.62
N ALA A 47 -0.67 10.59 2.33
CA ALA A 47 0.52 9.81 1.96
C ALA A 47 0.33 9.04 0.64
N ALA A 48 -0.87 8.52 0.38
CA ALA A 48 -1.18 7.81 -0.87
C ALA A 48 -1.31 8.77 -2.07
N ILE A 49 -1.89 9.96 -1.89
CA ILE A 49 -2.00 10.98 -2.94
C ILE A 49 -0.62 11.53 -3.30
N THR A 50 0.23 11.78 -2.30
CA THR A 50 1.60 12.26 -2.53
C THR A 50 2.44 11.25 -3.32
N ASP A 51 2.24 9.94 -3.12
CA ASP A 51 2.83 8.90 -3.97
C ASP A 51 2.36 8.95 -5.42
N TRP A 52 1.04 9.02 -5.63
CA TRP A 52 0.48 9.05 -6.96
C TRP A 52 0.92 10.29 -7.76
N TRP A 53 1.00 11.44 -7.09
CA TRP A 53 1.43 12.70 -7.71
C TRP A 53 2.92 12.66 -8.09
N ASP A 54 3.79 12.18 -7.21
CA ASP A 54 5.24 12.22 -7.45
C ASP A 54 5.69 11.15 -8.45
N GLY A 55 5.02 9.98 -8.49
CA GLY A 55 5.24 8.97 -9.53
C GLY A 55 4.93 9.45 -10.96
N HIS A 56 4.17 10.54 -11.09
CA HIS A 56 3.94 11.23 -12.37
C HIS A 56 4.98 12.33 -12.65
N HIS A 57 5.46 13.05 -11.64
CA HIS A 57 6.34 14.22 -11.80
C HIS A 57 7.85 13.88 -11.76
N ALA A 58 8.28 12.95 -10.89
CA ALA A 58 9.68 12.57 -10.70
C ALA A 58 10.34 11.94 -11.94
N ARG A 59 9.55 11.40 -12.88
CA ARG A 59 10.08 10.87 -14.16
C ARG A 59 10.66 11.94 -15.10
N LYS A 60 10.51 13.23 -14.79
CA LYS A 60 11.06 14.33 -15.58
C LYS A 60 12.38 14.91 -15.06
N HIS A 61 12.77 14.66 -13.81
CA HIS A 61 13.98 15.24 -13.21
C HIS A 61 15.05 14.15 -12.95
N LYS A 62 16.13 14.18 -13.75
CA LYS A 62 17.19 13.15 -13.78
C LYS A 62 18.23 13.27 -12.65
N THR A 63 17.83 13.71 -11.47
CA THR A 63 18.77 13.90 -10.34
C THR A 63 18.24 13.14 -9.13
N VAL A 64 18.57 11.85 -9.04
CA VAL A 64 18.23 11.05 -7.86
C VAL A 64 19.55 10.60 -7.23
N SER A 65 19.75 10.96 -5.96
CA SER A 65 20.94 10.56 -5.19
C SER A 65 21.01 9.03 -5.07
N ASN A 66 22.21 8.47 -4.87
CA ASN A 66 22.38 7.03 -4.75
C ASN A 66 21.61 6.42 -3.56
N LEU A 67 21.35 7.20 -2.51
CA LEU A 67 20.50 6.82 -1.38
C LEU A 67 19.01 6.85 -1.74
N GLY A 68 18.54 7.88 -2.46
CA GLY A 68 17.15 7.97 -2.93
C GLY A 68 16.74 6.80 -3.81
N LYS A 69 17.63 6.36 -4.73
CA LYS A 69 17.39 5.19 -5.60
C LYS A 69 17.14 3.87 -4.85
N PHE A 70 17.70 3.73 -3.64
CA PHE A 70 17.49 2.55 -2.80
C PHE A 70 16.26 2.70 -1.89
N LEU A 71 16.00 3.91 -1.41
CA LEU A 71 14.86 4.21 -0.54
C LEU A 71 13.52 4.24 -1.29
N ASP A 72 13.51 4.65 -2.57
CA ASP A 72 12.28 4.76 -3.37
C ASP A 72 11.52 3.42 -3.49
N PRO A 73 12.12 2.29 -3.89
CA PRO A 73 11.40 1.01 -3.97
C PRO A 73 10.96 0.46 -2.61
N LEU A 74 11.65 0.86 -1.53
CA LEU A 74 11.33 0.46 -0.16
C LEU A 74 10.12 1.25 0.34
N ALA A 75 10.14 2.58 0.19
CA ALA A 75 9.07 3.48 0.59
C ALA A 75 7.79 3.28 -0.22
N ASP A 76 7.91 2.96 -1.52
CA ASP A 76 6.78 2.62 -2.40
C ASP A 76 5.93 1.46 -1.86
N LYS A 77 6.57 0.45 -1.24
CA LYS A 77 5.84 -0.69 -0.69
C LYS A 77 5.52 -0.55 0.78
N LEU A 78 6.28 0.28 1.50
CA LEU A 78 6.17 0.44 2.94
C LEU A 78 4.76 0.90 3.36
N LEU A 79 4.19 1.89 2.66
CA LEU A 79 2.85 2.41 2.97
C LEU A 79 1.77 1.32 2.83
N THR A 80 1.75 0.60 1.70
CA THR A 80 0.75 -0.43 1.43
C THR A 80 0.89 -1.62 2.38
N ILE A 81 2.12 -2.08 2.65
CA ILE A 81 2.37 -3.19 3.58
C ILE A 81 1.97 -2.80 5.00
N ALA A 82 2.36 -1.61 5.46
CA ALA A 82 2.00 -1.13 6.78
C ALA A 82 0.48 -1.02 6.95
N ALA A 83 -0.22 -0.49 5.96
CA ALA A 83 -1.69 -0.42 5.98
C ALA A 83 -2.33 -1.81 6.06
N MET A 84 -1.89 -2.76 5.24
CA MET A 84 -2.40 -4.13 5.30
C MET A 84 -2.12 -4.80 6.64
N LEU A 85 -0.88 -4.70 7.17
CA LEU A 85 -0.55 -5.25 8.48
C LEU A 85 -1.37 -4.61 9.60
N THR A 86 -1.65 -3.31 9.50
CA THR A 86 -2.53 -2.60 10.46
C THR A 86 -3.95 -3.15 10.41
N LEU A 87 -4.49 -3.42 9.21
CA LEU A 87 -5.81 -4.04 9.06
C LEU A 87 -5.86 -5.46 9.67
N ALA A 88 -4.78 -6.23 9.55
CA ALA A 88 -4.69 -7.54 10.20
C ALA A 88 -4.55 -7.43 11.73
N TYR A 89 -3.81 -6.43 12.21
CA TYR A 89 -3.67 -6.15 13.63
C TYR A 89 -5.01 -5.80 14.28
N GLU A 90 -5.83 -4.98 13.61
CA GLU A 90 -7.19 -4.64 14.04
C GLU A 90 -8.21 -5.78 13.79
N HIS A 91 -7.75 -6.99 13.40
CA HIS A 91 -8.59 -8.15 13.08
C HIS A 91 -9.62 -7.94 11.94
N LEU A 92 -9.46 -6.89 11.13
CA LEU A 92 -10.36 -6.56 10.02
C LEU A 92 -10.14 -7.45 8.80
N VAL A 93 -8.94 -8.00 8.67
CA VAL A 93 -8.52 -8.84 7.53
C VAL A 93 -7.65 -9.99 8.05
N GLN A 94 -7.81 -11.18 7.49
CA GLN A 94 -6.99 -12.33 7.88
C GLN A 94 -5.53 -12.17 7.41
N LEU A 95 -4.60 -12.29 8.35
CA LEU A 95 -3.16 -12.10 8.14
C LEU A 95 -2.58 -12.98 7.02
N TRP A 96 -3.06 -14.22 6.87
CA TRP A 96 -2.52 -15.15 5.86
C TRP A 96 -2.70 -14.61 4.43
N MET A 97 -3.79 -13.90 4.13
CA MET A 97 -3.99 -13.31 2.80
C MET A 97 -2.94 -12.25 2.49
N ILE A 98 -2.60 -11.46 3.51
CA ILE A 98 -1.61 -10.38 3.44
C ILE A 98 -0.22 -10.98 3.20
N LEU A 99 0.11 -12.05 3.93
CA LEU A 99 1.37 -12.79 3.75
C LEU A 99 1.47 -13.39 2.33
N VAL A 100 0.40 -13.95 1.79
CA VAL A 100 0.38 -14.48 0.41
C VAL A 100 0.61 -13.36 -0.61
N ILE A 101 -0.07 -12.22 -0.47
CA ILE A 101 0.11 -11.05 -1.35
C ILE A 101 1.57 -10.58 -1.29
N PHE A 102 2.10 -10.40 -0.08
CA PHE A 102 3.46 -9.93 0.15
C PHE A 102 4.51 -10.89 -0.41
N ALA A 103 4.43 -12.18 -0.10
CA ALA A 103 5.35 -13.20 -0.60
C ALA A 103 5.36 -13.25 -2.14
N ARG A 104 4.19 -13.16 -2.77
CA ARG A 104 4.05 -13.10 -4.23
C ARG A 104 4.71 -11.85 -4.81
N ASP A 105 4.43 -10.67 -4.24
CA ASP A 105 5.00 -9.41 -4.71
C ASP A 105 6.52 -9.37 -4.55
N PHE A 106 7.04 -9.94 -3.46
CA PHE A 106 8.47 -10.09 -3.23
C PHE A 106 9.11 -11.01 -4.27
N TRP A 107 8.55 -12.21 -4.47
CA TRP A 107 9.02 -13.19 -5.44
C TRP A 107 9.08 -12.62 -6.87
N LEU A 108 8.01 -11.95 -7.33
CA LEU A 108 7.99 -11.31 -8.65
C LEU A 108 8.98 -10.16 -8.79
N THR A 109 9.28 -9.44 -7.71
CA THR A 109 10.28 -8.38 -7.74
C THR A 109 11.67 -8.98 -7.87
N TRP A 110 11.95 -10.04 -7.12
CA TRP A 110 13.21 -10.77 -7.21
C TRP A 110 13.45 -11.38 -8.60
N LEU A 111 12.44 -12.02 -9.20
CA LEU A 111 12.52 -12.55 -10.57
C LEU A 111 12.83 -11.45 -11.60
N ARG A 112 12.18 -10.28 -11.47
CA ARG A 112 12.45 -9.12 -12.32
C ARG A 112 13.89 -8.64 -12.21
N VAL A 113 14.43 -8.54 -11.00
CA VAL A 113 15.83 -8.13 -10.78
C VAL A 113 16.80 -9.14 -11.40
N ARG A 114 16.59 -10.44 -11.15
CA ARG A 114 17.46 -11.51 -11.67
C ARG A 114 17.53 -11.49 -13.19
N ALA A 115 16.40 -11.28 -13.85
CA ALA A 115 16.36 -11.36 -15.30
C ALA A 115 16.71 -10.03 -15.99
N ALA A 116 16.57 -8.89 -15.32
CA ALA A 116 17.18 -7.63 -15.75
C ALA A 116 18.72 -7.74 -15.76
N ASN A 117 19.31 -8.37 -14.75
CA ASN A 117 20.75 -8.67 -14.72
C ASN A 117 21.19 -9.63 -15.84
N ALA A 118 20.28 -10.41 -16.41
CA ALA A 118 20.52 -11.31 -17.52
C ALA A 118 20.29 -10.65 -18.90
N GLY A 119 20.07 -9.34 -18.96
CA GLY A 119 19.91 -8.58 -20.21
C GLY A 119 18.57 -8.78 -20.94
N LYS A 120 17.58 -9.44 -20.32
CA LYS A 120 16.24 -9.59 -20.91
C LYS A 120 15.38 -8.37 -20.59
N ALA A 121 14.87 -7.70 -21.63
CA ALA A 121 13.96 -6.57 -21.48
C ALA A 121 12.57 -7.04 -21.03
N PHE A 122 12.09 -6.52 -19.89
CA PHE A 122 10.84 -6.94 -19.25
C PHE A 122 9.65 -6.11 -19.71
N VAL A 123 8.69 -6.76 -20.38
CA VAL A 123 7.41 -6.15 -20.69
C VAL A 123 6.48 -6.30 -19.48
N THR A 124 6.27 -5.22 -18.74
CA THR A 124 5.26 -5.17 -17.67
C THR A 124 3.87 -5.36 -18.24
N SER A 125 3.07 -6.30 -17.71
CA SER A 125 1.68 -6.48 -18.13
C SER A 125 0.80 -5.36 -17.58
N GLN A 126 -0.22 -4.97 -18.34
CA GLN A 126 -1.22 -3.97 -17.89
C GLN A 126 -1.99 -4.46 -16.65
N LEU A 127 -2.13 -5.78 -16.48
CA LEU A 127 -2.70 -6.42 -15.30
C LEU A 127 -1.93 -6.11 -14.00
N ALA A 128 -0.61 -6.00 -14.07
CA ALA A 128 0.21 -5.64 -12.91
C ALA A 128 -0.07 -4.21 -12.41
N LYS A 129 -0.33 -3.27 -13.34
CA LYS A 129 -0.72 -1.89 -13.01
C LYS A 129 -2.14 -1.81 -12.46
N PHE A 130 -3.06 -2.58 -13.03
CA PHE A 130 -4.44 -2.61 -12.54
C PHE A 130 -4.52 -3.19 -11.12
N LYS A 131 -3.73 -4.24 -10.83
CA LYS A 131 -3.67 -4.87 -9.51
C LYS A 131 -3.30 -3.89 -8.40
N THR A 132 -2.31 -3.02 -8.60
CA THR A 132 -1.90 -2.05 -7.58
C THR A 132 -2.96 -0.98 -7.33
N ALA A 133 -3.64 -0.53 -8.39
CA ALA A 133 -4.77 0.39 -8.25
C ALA A 133 -5.92 -0.24 -7.46
N VAL A 134 -6.33 -1.46 -7.81
CA VAL A 134 -7.40 -2.18 -7.10
C VAL A 134 -7.05 -2.43 -5.64
N GLN A 135 -5.79 -2.80 -5.35
CA GLN A 135 -5.33 -3.04 -3.99
C GLN A 135 -5.34 -1.75 -3.14
N MET A 136 -4.83 -0.64 -3.67
CA MET A 136 -4.86 0.64 -2.96
C MET A 136 -6.28 1.14 -2.73
N THR A 137 -7.16 1.04 -3.74
CA THR A 137 -8.57 1.39 -3.58
C THR A 137 -9.25 0.52 -2.52
N ALA A 138 -8.99 -0.78 -2.51
CA ALA A 138 -9.54 -1.67 -1.49
C ALA A 138 -9.11 -1.27 -0.07
N ILE A 139 -7.82 -0.96 0.13
CA ILE A 139 -7.29 -0.53 1.43
C ILE A 139 -7.95 0.79 1.87
N ILE A 140 -8.01 1.79 0.99
CA ILE A 140 -8.64 3.09 1.28
C ILE A 140 -10.10 2.89 1.70
N THR A 141 -10.85 2.07 0.95
CA THR A 141 -12.26 1.79 1.24
C THR A 141 -12.44 1.07 2.58
N ILE A 142 -11.61 0.07 2.90
CA ILE A 142 -11.70 -0.66 4.17
C ILE A 142 -11.42 0.29 5.35
N ILE A 143 -10.34 1.06 5.28
CA ILE A 143 -9.96 2.01 6.34
C ILE A 143 -11.05 3.08 6.52
N GLY A 144 -11.60 3.62 5.42
CA GLY A 144 -12.67 4.60 5.46
C GLY A 144 -13.96 4.06 6.06
N LEU A 145 -14.40 2.87 5.64
CA LEU A 145 -15.58 2.20 6.21
C LEU A 145 -15.41 1.89 7.69
N TRP A 146 -14.21 1.47 8.12
CA TRP A 146 -13.91 1.24 9.53
C TRP A 146 -13.96 2.53 10.35
N CYS A 147 -13.52 3.66 9.80
CA CYS A 147 -13.65 4.96 10.47
C CYS A 147 -15.13 5.33 10.66
N ILE A 148 -15.97 5.14 9.63
CA ILE A 148 -17.41 5.40 9.72
C ILE A 148 -18.05 4.50 10.78
N TYR A 149 -17.72 3.21 10.78
CA TYR A 149 -18.17 2.27 11.81
C TYR A 149 -17.74 2.70 13.21
N SER A 150 -16.49 3.14 13.39
CA SER A 150 -15.96 3.59 14.68
C SER A 150 -16.69 4.83 15.22
N ILE A 151 -17.02 5.78 14.33
CA ILE A 151 -17.82 6.97 14.70
C ILE A 151 -19.24 6.53 15.09
N ALA A 152 -19.89 5.75 14.23
CA ALA A 152 -21.30 5.40 14.40
C ALA A 152 -21.54 4.51 15.62
N SER A 153 -20.62 3.58 15.92
CA SER A 153 -20.65 2.77 17.13
C SER A 153 -20.46 3.63 18.40
N THR A 154 -19.55 4.62 18.36
CA THR A 154 -19.37 5.57 19.47
C THR A 154 -20.64 6.35 19.80
N TYR A 155 -21.38 6.79 18.78
CA TYR A 155 -22.64 7.52 18.96
C TYR A 155 -23.89 6.62 19.02
N GLN A 156 -23.73 5.29 19.04
CA GLN A 156 -24.83 4.32 19.04
C GLN A 156 -25.85 4.51 17.89
N VAL A 157 -25.40 5.04 16.76
CA VAL A 157 -26.23 5.27 15.55
C VAL A 157 -26.01 4.20 14.48
N TRP A 158 -25.16 3.20 14.76
CA TRP A 158 -24.91 2.12 13.81
C TRP A 158 -26.12 1.18 13.71
N PRO A 159 -26.61 0.84 12.50
CA PRO A 159 -27.77 -0.01 12.35
C PRO A 159 -27.55 -1.40 12.95
N GLU A 160 -28.44 -1.84 13.85
CA GLU A 160 -28.39 -3.20 14.43
C GLU A 160 -28.45 -4.31 13.37
N ILE A 161 -29.07 -4.00 12.21
CA ILE A 161 -29.19 -4.91 11.06
C ILE A 161 -27.84 -5.22 10.41
N VAL A 162 -26.81 -4.40 10.65
CA VAL A 162 -25.47 -4.60 10.07
C VAL A 162 -24.45 -4.94 11.17
N PRO A 163 -24.35 -6.20 11.61
CA PRO A 163 -23.33 -6.61 12.56
C PRO A 163 -21.90 -6.39 12.07
N GLU A 164 -20.97 -6.21 13.01
CA GLU A 164 -19.53 -6.02 12.74
C GLU A 164 -18.93 -7.15 11.89
N TYR A 165 -19.32 -8.41 12.14
CA TYR A 165 -18.78 -9.55 11.42
C TYR A 165 -19.13 -9.55 9.92
N TRP A 166 -20.24 -8.91 9.51
CA TRP A 166 -20.57 -8.73 8.09
C TRP A 166 -19.61 -7.75 7.42
N LEU A 167 -19.23 -6.66 8.10
CA LEU A 167 -18.21 -5.74 7.62
C LEU A 167 -16.86 -6.42 7.48
N VAL A 168 -16.44 -7.16 8.51
CA VAL A 168 -15.19 -7.93 8.47
C VAL A 168 -15.21 -8.96 7.35
N ALA A 169 -16.32 -9.67 7.13
CA ALA A 169 -16.46 -10.59 6.01
C ALA A 169 -16.31 -9.87 4.66
N LEU A 170 -16.96 -8.71 4.48
CA LEU A 170 -16.81 -7.88 3.28
C LEU A 170 -15.35 -7.46 3.05
N PHE A 171 -14.65 -7.00 4.09
CA PHE A 171 -13.26 -6.60 4.00
C PHE A 171 -12.35 -7.77 3.59
N ASN A 172 -12.59 -8.95 4.16
CA ASN A 172 -11.87 -10.16 3.78
C ASN A 172 -12.15 -10.55 2.31
N VAL A 173 -13.39 -10.42 1.82
CA VAL A 173 -13.73 -10.66 0.41
C VAL A 173 -13.00 -9.67 -0.51
N MET A 174 -12.95 -8.39 -0.15
CA MET A 174 -12.22 -7.37 -0.93
C MET A 174 -10.72 -7.70 -1.02
N ILE A 175 -10.10 -8.06 0.11
CA ILE A 175 -8.68 -8.44 0.11
C ILE A 175 -8.46 -9.76 -0.62
N ALA A 176 -9.33 -10.76 -0.46
CA ALA A 176 -9.28 -12.01 -1.20
C ALA A 176 -9.36 -11.76 -2.72
N ALA A 177 -10.23 -10.87 -3.18
CA ALA A 177 -10.31 -10.49 -4.59
C ALA A 177 -8.99 -9.86 -5.08
N THR A 178 -8.39 -8.96 -4.29
CA THR A 178 -7.06 -8.39 -4.62
C THR A 178 -5.96 -9.45 -4.63
N MET A 179 -6.02 -10.43 -3.73
CA MET A 179 -5.11 -11.57 -3.66
C MET A 179 -5.26 -12.48 -4.89
N LEU A 180 -6.47 -12.75 -5.35
CA LEU A 180 -6.69 -13.54 -6.56
C LEU A 180 -6.14 -12.82 -7.80
N LEU A 181 -6.44 -11.53 -7.97
CA LEU A 181 -5.83 -10.71 -9.02
C LEU A 181 -4.31 -10.71 -8.92
N ALA A 182 -3.79 -10.70 -7.69
CA ALA A 182 -2.37 -10.76 -7.43
C ALA A 182 -1.75 -12.07 -7.94
N LEU A 183 -2.36 -13.21 -7.61
CA LEU A 183 -1.90 -14.53 -8.02
C LEU A 183 -2.02 -14.72 -9.54
N VAL A 184 -3.14 -14.32 -10.15
CA VAL A 184 -3.36 -14.39 -11.60
C VAL A 184 -2.31 -13.57 -12.35
N SER A 185 -2.04 -12.33 -11.89
CA SER A 185 -0.99 -11.49 -12.50
C SER A 185 0.40 -12.13 -12.36
N GLY A 186 0.68 -12.81 -11.26
CA GLY A 186 1.94 -13.52 -11.05
C GLY A 186 2.08 -14.76 -11.92
N PHE A 187 1.01 -15.53 -12.08
CA PHE A 187 1.01 -16.72 -12.94
C PHE A 187 1.19 -16.36 -14.41
N GLN A 188 0.49 -15.32 -14.89
CA GLN A 188 0.68 -14.81 -16.24
C GLN A 188 2.11 -14.31 -16.49
N TYR A 189 2.76 -13.74 -15.47
CA TYR A 189 4.16 -13.34 -15.55
C TYR A 189 5.08 -14.54 -15.79
N LEU A 190 4.89 -15.63 -15.03
CA LEU A 190 5.70 -16.84 -15.18
C LEU A 190 5.55 -17.42 -16.60
N ARG A 191 4.32 -17.54 -17.09
CA ARG A 191 4.04 -18.11 -18.44
C ARG A 191 4.68 -17.32 -19.57
N ARG A 192 4.72 -15.98 -19.48
CA ARG A 192 5.37 -15.12 -20.48
C ARG A 192 6.89 -15.09 -20.37
N SER A 193 7.46 -15.51 -19.24
CA SER A 193 8.93 -15.56 -19.06
C SER A 193 9.55 -16.84 -19.62
N THR A 194 8.75 -17.89 -19.77
CA THR A 194 9.16 -19.22 -20.25
C THR A 194 8.80 -19.49 -21.72
N ALA A 195 8.01 -18.62 -22.34
CA ALA A 195 7.69 -18.63 -23.77
C ALA A 195 8.63 -17.68 -24.53
#